data_AF-A0A1K1T0U7-F1
#
_entry.id   AF-A0A1K1T0U7-F1
#
_cell.length_a   1.000
_cell.length_b   1.000
_cell.length_c   1.000
_cell.angle_alpha   90.00
_cell.angle_beta   90.00
_cell.angle_gamma   90.00
#
_symmetry.space_group_name_H-M   'P 1'
#
loop_
_entity.id
_entity.type
_entity.pdbx_description
1 polymer ?
#
loop_
_entity_poly.entity_id
_entity_poly.type
_entity_poly.pdbx_seq_one_letter_code
_entity_poly.pdbx_strand_id
1 'polypeptide(L)'
;MLYIKEGRMDRKTMSNWIMYHEIHRLAREGLSNLAIAKYAVCDRRNIARYLAMNESEYEEFLIKQDSRPRVLDKYEDFVKGILIAVPGASAAQMLDWLKEHYKNLPRLNPKTVHNYVMSIRQKYNIPLETIEREYFIVEELPYGQQAQADFGEYYLRNSEAK
;
A
#
# COMPACT_ATOMS: atom_id res chain seq x y z
N MET A 1 -17.22 17.02 15.38
CA MET A 1 -18.35 16.08 15.66
C MET A 1 -18.77 15.33 14.40
N LEU A 2 -17.80 14.76 13.68
CA LEU A 2 -18.00 13.84 12.54
C LEU A 2 -17.63 12.39 12.93
N TYR A 3 -17.76 12.06 14.22
CA TYR A 3 -17.15 10.89 14.86
C TYR A 3 -17.81 9.54 14.55
N ILE A 4 -18.84 9.49 13.70
CA ILE A 4 -19.58 8.25 13.42
C ILE A 4 -19.89 8.18 11.92
N LYS A 5 -18.91 7.74 11.14
CA LYS A 5 -19.19 6.99 9.90
C LYS A 5 -19.02 5.52 10.27
N GLU A 6 -20.12 4.77 10.32
CA GLU A 6 -20.14 3.30 10.40
C GLU A 6 -19.77 2.62 11.75
N GLY A 7 -19.99 3.28 12.89
CA GLY A 7 -20.15 2.57 14.18
C GLY A 7 -18.92 1.89 14.78
N ARG A 8 -17.73 2.00 14.18
CA ARG A 8 -16.46 1.61 14.80
C ARG A 8 -15.36 2.62 14.46
N MET A 9 -14.84 3.27 15.49
CA MET A 9 -13.62 4.08 15.34
C MET A 9 -12.42 3.16 15.12
N ASP A 10 -11.62 3.46 14.09
CA ASP A 10 -10.36 2.75 13.86
C ASP A 10 -9.43 2.86 15.09
N ARG A 11 -8.71 1.78 15.41
CA ARG A 11 -7.85 1.72 16.61
C ARG A 11 -6.77 2.80 16.59
N LYS A 12 -6.27 3.18 15.40
CA LYS A 12 -5.27 4.24 15.26
C LYS A 12 -5.88 5.60 15.59
N THR A 13 -7.07 5.87 15.09
CA THR A 13 -7.80 7.11 15.37
C THR A 13 -8.10 7.25 16.87
N MET A 14 -8.56 6.17 17.51
CA MET A 14 -8.75 6.13 18.97
C MET A 14 -7.46 6.47 19.72
N SER A 15 -6.35 5.82 19.37
CA SER A 15 -5.05 6.05 20.01
C SER A 15 -4.57 7.50 19.85
N ASN A 16 -4.75 8.09 18.67
CA ASN A 16 -4.40 9.48 18.41
C ASN A 16 -5.18 10.46 19.29
N TRP A 17 -6.50 10.24 19.44
CA TRP A 17 -7.35 11.05 20.32
C TRP A 17 -6.97 10.91 21.79
N ILE A 18 -6.71 9.68 22.26
CA ILE A 18 -6.23 9.43 23.63
C ILE A 18 -4.94 10.20 23.87
N MET A 19 -3.97 10.11 22.95
CA MET A 19 -2.71 10.84 23.05
C MET A 19 -2.92 12.36 23.08
N TYR A 20 -3.80 12.91 22.24
CA TYR A 20 -4.10 14.35 22.24
C TYR A 20 -4.65 14.83 23.58
N HIS A 21 -5.67 14.15 24.12
CA HIS A 21 -6.25 14.52 25.41
C HIS A 21 -5.27 14.33 26.57
N GLU A 22 -4.42 13.30 26.51
CA GLU A 22 -3.39 13.04 27.50
C GLU A 22 -2.35 14.17 27.54
N ILE A 23 -1.90 14.65 26.38
CA ILE A 23 -0.98 15.79 26.28
C ILE A 23 -1.59 17.05 26.89
N HIS A 24 -2.86 17.33 26.57
CA HIS A 24 -3.59 18.48 27.14
C HIS A 24 -3.83 18.33 28.65
N ARG A 25 -4.06 17.11 29.15
CA ARG A 25 -4.17 16.83 30.59
C ARG A 25 -2.86 17.14 31.32
N LEU A 26 -1.74 16.60 30.85
CA LEU A 26 -0.42 16.80 31.46
C LEU A 26 0.02 18.28 31.42
N ALA A 27 -0.34 19.01 30.37
CA ALA A 27 -0.09 20.44 30.30
C ALA A 27 -0.91 21.23 31.34
N ARG A 28 -2.17 20.84 31.58
CA ARG A 28 -2.99 21.44 32.66
C ARG A 28 -2.46 21.13 34.06
N GLU A 29 -1.80 19.99 34.24
CA GLU A 29 -1.11 19.62 35.49
C GLU A 29 0.21 20.38 35.68
N GLY A 30 0.61 21.24 34.73
CA GLY A 30 1.78 22.11 34.84
C GLY A 30 3.09 21.47 34.39
N LEU A 31 3.05 20.32 33.71
CA LEU A 31 4.26 19.70 33.18
C LEU A 31 4.83 20.52 32.01
N SER A 32 6.16 20.64 31.97
CA SER A 32 6.84 21.25 30.83
C SER A 32 6.72 20.39 29.57
N ASN A 33 6.74 21.02 28.40
CA ASN A 33 6.70 20.31 27.11
C ASN A 33 7.81 19.24 26.98
N LEU A 34 8.95 19.42 27.66
CA LEU A 34 10.03 18.43 27.67
C LEU A 34 9.66 17.18 28.49
N ALA A 35 9.00 17.37 29.64
CA ALA A 35 8.52 16.26 30.47
C ALA A 35 7.40 15.48 29.75
N ILE A 36 6.47 16.20 29.13
CA ILE A 36 5.38 15.60 28.34
C ILE A 36 5.95 14.82 27.14
N ALA A 37 6.92 15.38 26.41
CA ALA A 37 7.58 14.70 25.30
C ALA A 37 8.25 13.38 25.72
N LYS A 38 8.88 13.35 26.90
CA LYS A 38 9.48 12.13 27.47
C LYS A 38 8.41 11.11 27.87
N TYR A 39 7.31 11.57 28.48
CA TYR A 39 6.22 10.70 28.92
C TYR A 39 5.46 10.08 27.75
N ALA A 40 5.05 10.92 26.78
CA ALA A 40 4.29 10.51 25.60
C ALA A 40 5.16 9.91 24.48
N VAL A 41 6.49 9.80 24.68
CA VAL A 41 7.47 9.32 23.69
C VAL A 41 7.27 9.99 22.33
N CYS A 42 7.18 11.32 22.36
CA CYS A 42 6.76 12.15 21.25
C CYS A 42 7.77 13.30 21.05
N ASP A 43 7.99 13.71 19.79
CA ASP A 43 8.82 14.88 19.49
C ASP A 43 8.25 16.15 20.15
N ARG A 44 9.11 16.95 20.78
CA ARG A 44 8.72 18.20 21.46
C ARG A 44 7.99 19.18 20.54
N ARG A 45 8.30 19.21 19.24
CA ARG A 45 7.61 20.04 18.23
C ARG A 45 6.18 19.55 18.01
N ASN A 46 5.96 18.23 18.04
CA ASN A 46 4.61 17.67 17.94
C ASN A 46 3.79 18.00 19.19
N ILE A 47 4.38 17.93 20.39
CA ILE A 47 3.73 18.36 21.64
C ILE A 47 3.30 19.82 21.55
N ALA A 48 4.23 20.72 21.19
CA ALA A 48 3.92 22.14 21.06
C ALA A 48 2.82 22.41 20.03
N ARG A 49 2.84 21.69 18.90
CA ARG A 49 1.82 21.77 17.87
C ARG A 49 0.45 21.29 18.35
N TYR A 50 0.39 20.15 19.06
CA TYR A 50 -0.89 19.61 19.55
C TYR A 50 -1.49 20.45 20.67
N LEU A 51 -0.66 21.07 21.52
CA LEU A 51 -1.13 22.02 22.53
C LEU A 51 -1.67 23.31 21.93
N ALA A 52 -1.15 23.72 20.77
CA ALA A 52 -1.65 24.89 20.04
C ALA A 52 -2.96 24.62 19.28
N MET A 53 -3.27 23.35 18.99
CA MET A 53 -4.47 22.96 18.25
C MET A 53 -5.67 22.75 19.18
N ASN A 54 -6.82 23.30 18.80
CA ASN A 54 -8.09 22.93 19.41
C ASN A 54 -8.59 21.58 18.88
N GLU A 55 -9.65 21.02 19.47
CA GLU A 55 -10.17 19.70 19.09
C GLU A 55 -10.61 19.64 17.61
N SER A 56 -11.21 20.71 17.09
CA SER A 56 -11.66 20.78 15.69
C SER A 56 -10.48 20.83 14.72
N GLU A 57 -9.45 21.61 15.05
CA GLU A 57 -8.20 21.68 14.27
C GLU A 57 -7.44 20.35 14.30
N TYR A 58 -7.48 19.63 15.43
CA TYR A 58 -6.90 18.31 15.53
C TYR A 58 -7.69 17.27 14.72
N GLU A 59 -9.02 17.32 14.74
CA GLU A 59 -9.90 16.50 13.89
C GLU A 59 -9.55 16.72 12.40
N GLU A 60 -9.46 17.98 11.96
CA GLU A 60 -9.03 18.31 10.59
C GLU A 60 -7.62 17.83 10.27
N PHE A 61 -6.68 17.94 11.21
CA PHE A 61 -5.31 17.48 11.03
C PHE A 61 -5.27 15.96 10.80
N LEU A 62 -6.03 15.19 11.57
CA LEU A 62 -6.14 13.75 11.39
C LEU A 62 -6.76 13.39 10.03
N ILE A 63 -7.82 14.08 9.63
CA ILE A 63 -8.47 13.86 8.32
C ILE A 63 -7.49 14.15 7.18
N LYS A 64 -6.77 15.28 7.23
CA LYS A 64 -5.77 15.67 6.21
C LYS A 64 -4.60 14.69 6.14
N GLN A 65 -4.22 14.08 7.27
CA GLN A 65 -3.16 13.09 7.29
C GLN A 65 -3.57 11.79 6.58
N ASP A 66 -4.84 11.42 6.68
CA ASP A 66 -5.39 10.22 6.04
C ASP A 66 -5.68 10.43 4.54
N SER A 67 -6.11 11.64 4.16
CA SER A 67 -6.51 11.98 2.79
C SER A 67 -5.36 12.33 1.83
N ARG A 68 -4.12 11.88 2.10
CA ARG A 68 -2.99 12.22 1.22
C ARG A 68 -3.19 11.59 -0.17
N PRO A 69 -3.23 12.39 -1.26
CA PRO A 69 -3.48 11.86 -2.59
C PRO A 69 -2.32 10.95 -2.98
N ARG A 70 -2.65 9.75 -3.44
CA ARG A 70 -1.69 8.79 -3.95
C ARG A 70 -1.47 9.09 -5.43
N VAL A 71 -0.22 8.99 -5.88
CA VAL A 71 0.15 9.24 -7.29
C VAL A 71 -0.66 8.37 -8.25
N LEU A 72 -1.03 7.17 -7.81
CA LEU A 72 -1.78 6.19 -8.58
C LEU A 72 -3.29 6.42 -8.63
N ASP A 73 -3.85 7.32 -7.80
CA ASP A 73 -5.30 7.56 -7.74
C ASP A 73 -5.85 8.05 -9.11
N LYS A 74 -5.01 8.69 -9.94
CA LYS A 74 -5.37 9.11 -11.31
C LYS A 74 -5.66 7.95 -12.26
N TYR A 75 -5.17 6.75 -11.94
CA TYR A 75 -5.30 5.54 -12.75
C TYR A 75 -6.27 4.54 -12.12
N GLU A 76 -7.07 4.97 -11.12
CA GLU A 76 -7.97 4.11 -10.37
C GLU A 76 -8.96 3.37 -11.28
N ASP A 77 -9.60 4.08 -12.20
CA ASP A 77 -10.61 3.47 -13.09
C ASP A 77 -10.01 2.40 -14.00
N PHE A 78 -8.79 2.63 -14.49
CA PHE A 78 -8.06 1.66 -15.31
C PHE A 78 -7.73 0.40 -14.50
N VAL A 79 -7.13 0.57 -13.31
CA VAL A 79 -6.75 -0.55 -12.44
C VAL A 79 -8.01 -1.34 -12.03
N LYS A 80 -9.09 -0.65 -11.68
CA LYS A 80 -10.37 -1.27 -11.34
C LYS A 80 -10.95 -2.06 -12.52
N GLY A 81 -10.98 -1.48 -13.71
CA GLY A 81 -11.51 -2.14 -14.90
C GLY A 81 -10.79 -3.45 -15.21
N ILE A 82 -9.45 -3.42 -15.12
CA ILE A 82 -8.63 -4.62 -15.29
C ILE A 82 -8.88 -5.66 -14.19
N LEU A 83 -8.97 -5.25 -12.92
CA LEU A 83 -9.21 -6.18 -11.82
C LEU A 83 -10.58 -6.84 -11.86
N ILE A 84 -11.59 -6.17 -12.43
CA ILE A 84 -12.91 -6.75 -12.68
C ILE A 84 -12.85 -7.76 -13.83
N ALA A 85 -12.12 -7.44 -14.90
CA ALA A 85 -11.99 -8.31 -16.06
C ALA A 85 -11.11 -9.56 -15.77
N VAL A 86 -10.05 -9.39 -14.99
CA VAL A 86 -9.08 -10.43 -14.64
C VAL A 86 -8.79 -10.38 -13.13
N PRO A 87 -9.64 -10.99 -12.29
CA PRO A 87 -9.48 -10.99 -10.83
C PRO A 87 -8.18 -11.64 -10.34
N GLY A 88 -7.58 -12.54 -11.12
CA GLY A 88 -6.27 -13.16 -10.83
C GLY A 88 -5.05 -12.32 -11.19
N ALA A 89 -5.23 -11.10 -11.73
CA ALA A 89 -4.11 -10.26 -12.13
C ALA A 89 -3.18 -9.90 -10.96
N SER A 90 -1.89 -10.18 -11.14
CA SER A 90 -0.83 -9.81 -10.20
C SER A 90 -0.49 -8.31 -10.29
N ALA A 91 0.09 -7.78 -9.21
CA ALA A 91 0.56 -6.39 -9.20
C ALA A 91 1.68 -6.11 -10.20
N ALA A 92 2.48 -7.13 -10.56
CA ALA A 92 3.52 -7.01 -11.57
C ALA A 92 2.90 -6.83 -12.97
N GLN A 93 1.95 -7.70 -13.33
CA GLN A 93 1.18 -7.56 -14.58
C GLN A 93 0.47 -6.22 -14.66
N MET A 94 -0.13 -5.76 -13.55
CA MET A 94 -0.77 -4.44 -13.48
C MET A 94 0.22 -3.30 -13.76
N LEU A 95 1.44 -3.37 -13.22
CA LEU A 95 2.47 -2.37 -13.48
C LEU A 95 2.86 -2.35 -14.96
N ASP A 96 2.96 -3.52 -15.60
CA ASP A 96 3.33 -3.61 -17.02
C ASP A 96 2.21 -3.08 -17.92
N TRP A 97 0.94 -3.43 -17.65
CA TRP A 97 -0.20 -2.82 -18.35
C TRP A 97 -0.31 -1.31 -18.14
N LEU A 98 0.02 -0.80 -16.95
CA LEU A 98 0.07 0.64 -16.71
C LEU A 98 1.16 1.33 -17.55
N LYS A 99 2.33 0.70 -17.70
CA LYS A 99 3.41 1.25 -18.56
C LYS A 99 3.04 1.21 -20.04
N GLU A 100 2.38 0.14 -20.48
CA GLU A 100 1.93 -0.02 -21.87
C GLU A 100 0.85 1.01 -22.23
N HIS A 101 -0.11 1.24 -21.33
CA HIS A 101 -1.23 2.15 -21.59
C HIS A 101 -0.87 3.63 -21.38
N TYR A 102 0.04 3.94 -20.45
CA TYR A 102 0.40 5.31 -20.08
C TYR A 102 1.89 5.61 -20.30
N LYS A 103 2.21 6.27 -21.41
CA LYS A 103 3.59 6.72 -21.74
C LYS A 103 4.20 7.68 -20.72
N ASN A 104 3.36 8.43 -19.99
CA ASN A 104 3.78 9.40 -18.98
C ASN A 104 3.65 8.86 -17.54
N LEU A 105 3.64 7.54 -17.36
CA LEU A 105 3.58 6.94 -16.03
C LEU A 105 4.82 7.34 -15.22
N PRO A 106 4.66 7.87 -14.00
CA PRO A 106 5.81 8.20 -13.16
C PRO A 106 6.60 6.94 -12.81
N ARG A 107 7.87 7.11 -12.43
CA ARG A 107 8.68 5.98 -11.96
C ARG A 107 8.14 5.50 -10.61
N LEU A 108 7.51 4.34 -10.62
CA LEU A 108 6.90 3.72 -9.44
C LEU A 108 7.72 2.53 -8.96
N ASN A 109 7.78 2.33 -7.65
CA ASN A 109 8.30 1.10 -7.07
C ASN A 109 7.23 -0.01 -7.21
N PRO A 110 7.59 -1.25 -7.60
CA PRO A 110 6.66 -2.38 -7.65
C PRO A 110 5.83 -2.56 -6.36
N LYS A 111 6.44 -2.31 -5.18
CA LYS A 111 5.73 -2.35 -3.89
C LYS A 111 4.63 -1.30 -3.77
N THR A 112 4.82 -0.12 -4.34
CA THR A 112 3.80 0.94 -4.37
C THR A 112 2.60 0.50 -5.19
N VAL A 113 2.83 -0.12 -6.36
CA VAL A 113 1.75 -0.66 -7.20
C VAL A 113 1.04 -1.79 -6.48
N HIS A 114 1.78 -2.70 -5.85
CA HIS A 114 1.20 -3.80 -5.07
C HIS A 114 0.26 -3.29 -3.96
N ASN A 115 0.74 -2.38 -3.11
CA ASN A 115 -0.08 -1.79 -2.05
C ASN A 115 -1.32 -1.09 -2.61
N TYR A 116 -1.17 -0.41 -3.74
CA TYR A 116 -2.28 0.26 -4.40
C TYR A 116 -3.32 -0.74 -4.93
N VAL A 117 -2.90 -1.76 -5.67
CA VAL A 117 -3.78 -2.84 -6.18
C VAL A 117 -4.52 -3.52 -5.03
N MET A 118 -3.85 -3.85 -3.93
CA MET A 118 -4.49 -4.43 -2.75
C MET A 118 -5.52 -3.48 -2.12
N SER A 119 -5.22 -2.19 -2.06
CA SER A 119 -6.18 -1.20 -1.58
C SER A 119 -7.42 -1.07 -2.47
N ILE A 120 -7.26 -1.18 -3.80
CA ILE A 120 -8.38 -1.16 -4.75
C ILE A 120 -9.22 -2.43 -4.60
N ARG A 121 -8.58 -3.60 -4.44
CA ARG A 121 -9.29 -4.85 -4.14
C ARG A 121 -10.11 -4.74 -2.86
N GLN A 122 -9.54 -4.19 -1.79
CA GLN A 122 -10.28 -3.97 -0.54
C GLN A 122 -11.42 -2.96 -0.71
N LYS A 123 -11.16 -1.83 -1.39
CA LYS A 123 -12.15 -0.77 -1.62
C LYS A 123 -13.37 -1.24 -2.41
N TYR A 124 -13.17 -2.12 -3.39
CA TYR A 124 -14.24 -2.64 -4.26
C TYR A 124 -14.63 -4.09 -3.97
N ASN A 125 -14.09 -4.68 -2.90
CA ASN A 125 -14.30 -6.07 -2.50
C ASN A 125 -14.05 -7.09 -3.64
N ILE A 126 -12.97 -6.91 -4.40
CA ILE A 126 -12.59 -7.78 -5.52
C ILE A 126 -11.71 -8.93 -5.01
N PRO A 127 -12.16 -10.20 -5.08
CA PRO A 127 -11.37 -11.33 -4.61
C PRO A 127 -10.12 -11.53 -5.47
N LEU A 128 -9.05 -12.01 -4.84
CA LEU A 128 -7.86 -12.46 -5.57
C LEU A 128 -8.06 -13.93 -5.92
N GLU A 129 -8.40 -14.20 -7.17
CA GLU A 129 -8.50 -15.56 -7.68
C GLU A 129 -7.09 -16.06 -8.02
N THR A 130 -6.59 -16.99 -7.21
CA THR A 130 -5.39 -17.75 -7.58
C THR A 130 -5.79 -18.77 -8.62
N ILE A 131 -5.36 -18.55 -9.87
CA ILE A 131 -5.42 -19.56 -10.92
C ILE A 131 -4.36 -20.59 -10.57
N GLU A 132 -4.73 -21.61 -9.80
CA GLU A 132 -3.90 -22.79 -9.67
C GLU A 132 -3.85 -23.47 -11.03
N ARG A 133 -2.64 -23.71 -11.54
CA ARG A 133 -2.48 -24.53 -12.75
C ARG A 133 -2.86 -25.96 -12.39
N GLU A 134 -3.93 -26.44 -12.99
CA GLU A 134 -4.27 -27.86 -12.95
C GLU A 134 -3.22 -28.62 -13.77
N TYR A 135 -2.36 -29.38 -13.09
CA TYR A 135 -1.44 -30.31 -13.74
C TYR A 135 -2.08 -31.69 -13.75
N PHE A 136 -2.14 -32.31 -14.92
CA PHE A 136 -2.47 -33.71 -15.07
C PHE A 136 -1.28 -34.46 -15.68
N ILE A 137 -1.15 -35.74 -15.36
CA ILE A 137 -0.17 -36.61 -16.00
C ILE A 137 -0.57 -36.71 -17.47
N VAL A 138 0.27 -36.18 -18.36
CA VAL A 138 0.14 -36.40 -19.81
C VAL A 138 0.54 -37.84 -20.09
N GLU A 139 -0.27 -38.58 -20.85
CA GLU A 139 0.06 -39.95 -21.24
C GLU A 139 1.41 -40.00 -21.99
N GLU A 140 2.30 -40.88 -21.55
CA GLU A 140 3.60 -41.08 -22.21
C GLU A 140 3.39 -41.68 -23.60
N LEU A 141 3.87 -40.97 -24.63
CA LEU A 141 3.83 -41.47 -26.00
C LEU A 141 4.92 -42.53 -26.23
N PRO A 142 4.71 -43.47 -27.18
CA PRO A 142 5.73 -44.46 -27.53
C PRO A 142 7.07 -43.83 -27.91
N TYR A 143 8.15 -44.61 -27.71
CA TYR A 143 9.51 -44.20 -28.02
C TYR A 143 9.62 -43.59 -29.43
N GLY A 144 10.20 -42.38 -29.52
CA GLY A 144 10.39 -41.65 -30.77
C GLY A 144 9.23 -40.72 -31.17
N GLN A 145 8.10 -40.71 -30.45
CA GLN A 145 6.99 -39.78 -30.70
C GLN A 145 6.98 -38.55 -29.77
N GLN A 146 7.78 -38.59 -28.70
CA GLN A 146 8.01 -37.46 -27.80
C GLN A 146 9.51 -37.30 -27.54
N ALA A 147 9.97 -36.05 -27.50
CA ALA A 147 11.32 -35.69 -27.10
C ALA A 147 11.24 -34.48 -26.16
N GLN A 148 12.09 -34.47 -25.13
CA GLN A 148 12.24 -33.33 -24.24
C GLN A 148 13.36 -32.43 -24.79
N ALA A 149 13.04 -31.14 -24.95
CA ALA A 149 14.03 -30.13 -25.27
C ALA A 149 14.30 -29.32 -24.00
N ASP A 150 15.50 -29.48 -23.44
CA ASP A 150 15.97 -28.67 -22.33
C ASP A 150 16.81 -27.51 -22.84
N PHE A 151 16.57 -26.31 -22.30
CA PHE A 151 17.42 -25.16 -22.58
C PHE A 151 18.73 -25.28 -21.80
N GLY A 152 19.85 -25.21 -22.52
CA GLY A 152 21.18 -25.08 -21.93
C GLY A 152 21.68 -23.64 -22.05
N GLU A 153 22.31 -23.14 -20.98
CA GLU A 153 23.03 -21.86 -21.02
C GLU A 153 24.54 -22.13 -21.10
N TYR A 154 25.26 -21.35 -21.92
CA TYR A 154 26.72 -21.36 -21.98
C TYR A 154 27.27 -19.94 -22.02
N TYR A 155 28.27 -19.66 -21.19
CA TYR A 155 28.93 -18.36 -21.14
C TYR A 155 29.98 -18.24 -22.24
N LEU A 156 29.76 -17.34 -23.20
CA LEU A 156 30.74 -17.01 -24.22
C LEU A 156 31.76 -16.00 -23.67
N ARG A 157 33.03 -16.14 -24.06
CA ARG A 157 34.07 -15.13 -23.79
C ARG A 157 34.08 -14.11 -24.91
N ASN A 158 33.95 -12.83 -24.58
CA ASN A 158 34.18 -11.74 -25.53
C ASN A 158 35.67 -11.64 -25.84
N SER A 159 36.02 -11.44 -27.10
CA SER A 159 37.40 -11.22 -27.58
C SER A 159 37.96 -9.84 -27.25
N GLU A 160 37.16 -8.97 -26.62
CA GLU A 160 37.55 -7.60 -26.23
C GLU A 160 37.84 -7.51 -24.72
N ALA A 161 38.70 -8.39 -24.23
CA ALA A 161 39.39 -8.15 -22.97
C ALA A 161 40.73 -7.44 -23.28
N LYS A 162 40.67 -6.11 -23.38
CA LYS A 162 41.81 -5.23 -23.16
C LYS A 162 41.36 -4.00 -22.37
#